data_AF-A0A4Y2U5E2-F1
#
_entry.id   AF-A0A4Y2U5E2-F1
#
_cell.length_a   1.000
_cell.length_b   1.000
_cell.length_c   1.000
_cell.angle_alpha   90.00
_cell.angle_beta   90.00
_cell.angle_gamma   90.00
#
_symmetry.space_group_name_H-M   'P 1'
#
loop_
_entity.id
_entity.type
_entity.pdbx_description
1 polymer ?
#
loop_
_entity_poly.entity_id
_entity_poly.type
_entity_poly.pdbx_seq_one_letter_code
_entity_poly.pdbx_strand_id
1 'polypeptide(L)'
;MLHDVLLVMQKTFHSNPEAERVCILSFDEMHNDRKICYDVSEDQILGPFSKVQLVLARGIMAGWKQPVFFNFDTTMTKHLLYEIILKIEEKGLIVKAIVFDLAGSSTLWKEQELEITSKNNFFIHPLNCRKIWTFADPPHYLKLLRNHFLDTGLVLKDGTVLTKNIVEEFFKKDRGEYKLCLKLKPNLLTVRGNERQKVSPAKTLFSATTAKALLLLTENQRAAEFFEFVDSFFLYHEQPQTTSAEQQTITSWVWTRKVFFSAGANIAKYEGRN
;
A
#
# COMPACT_ATOMS: atom_id res chain seq x y z
N MET A 1 -12.72 19.78 -7.56
CA MET A 1 -13.01 18.71 -8.55
C MET A 1 -12.49 19.15 -9.91
N LEU A 2 -11.97 18.23 -10.71
CA LEU A 2 -11.51 18.52 -12.08
C LEU A 2 -12.64 18.28 -13.08
N HIS A 3 -13.52 19.27 -13.26
CA HIS A 3 -14.75 19.13 -14.04
C HIS A 3 -14.51 18.79 -15.51
N ASP A 4 -13.53 19.43 -16.15
CA ASP A 4 -13.21 19.17 -17.56
C ASP A 4 -12.68 17.76 -17.78
N VAL A 5 -11.84 17.27 -16.86
CA VAL A 5 -11.33 15.89 -16.91
C VAL A 5 -12.48 14.90 -16.78
N LEU A 6 -13.39 15.13 -15.85
CA LEU A 6 -14.58 14.29 -15.69
C LEU A 6 -15.49 14.30 -16.92
N LEU A 7 -15.63 15.44 -17.60
CA LEU A 7 -16.43 15.54 -18.82
C LEU A 7 -15.79 14.80 -19.99
N VAL A 8 -14.47 14.87 -20.14
CA VAL A 8 -13.73 14.06 -21.12
C VAL A 8 -13.91 12.58 -20.81
N MET A 9 -13.70 12.17 -19.55
CA MET A 9 -13.88 10.78 -19.12
C MET A 9 -15.29 10.28 -19.38
N GLN A 10 -16.33 11.09 -19.11
CA GLN A 10 -17.72 10.75 -19.42
C GLN A 10 -17.88 10.39 -20.90
N LYS A 11 -17.38 11.24 -21.81
CA LYS A 11 -17.47 11.00 -23.25
C LYS A 11 -16.68 9.77 -23.69
N THR A 12 -15.48 9.56 -23.11
CA THR A 12 -14.61 8.42 -23.43
C THR A 12 -15.22 7.09 -23.01
N PHE A 13 -15.86 7.03 -21.84
CA PHE A 13 -16.34 5.77 -21.25
C PHE A 13 -17.84 5.55 -21.44
N HIS A 14 -18.59 6.50 -22.02
CA HIS A 14 -20.05 6.43 -22.14
C HIS A 14 -20.53 5.13 -22.82
N SER A 15 -19.89 4.78 -23.94
CA SER A 15 -20.21 3.61 -24.76
C SER A 15 -19.48 2.34 -24.32
N ASN A 16 -18.59 2.42 -23.33
CA ASN A 16 -17.77 1.27 -22.94
C ASN A 16 -18.59 0.30 -22.08
N PRO A 17 -18.28 -1.01 -22.16
CA PRO A 17 -18.87 -2.01 -21.27
C PRO A 17 -18.64 -1.66 -19.80
N GLU A 18 -19.54 -2.09 -18.92
CA GLU A 18 -19.47 -1.81 -17.48
C GLU A 18 -18.09 -2.13 -16.88
N ALA A 19 -17.52 -3.27 -17.28
CA ALA A 19 -16.19 -3.73 -16.85
C ALA A 19 -15.09 -2.68 -17.01
N GLU A 20 -15.11 -1.91 -18.10
CA GLU A 20 -14.09 -0.88 -18.39
C GLU A 20 -14.34 0.45 -17.65
N ARG A 21 -15.56 0.65 -17.17
CA ARG A 21 -15.98 1.81 -16.39
C ARG A 21 -15.73 1.63 -14.89
N VAL A 22 -15.41 0.40 -14.47
CA VAL A 22 -15.05 0.10 -13.09
C VAL A 22 -13.66 0.67 -12.76
N CYS A 23 -13.61 1.45 -11.68
CA CYS A 23 -12.39 2.11 -11.23
C CYS A 23 -12.17 1.99 -9.71
N ILE A 24 -10.93 2.25 -9.32
CA ILE A 24 -10.51 2.51 -7.95
C ILE A 24 -10.11 3.98 -7.80
N LEU A 25 -10.27 4.51 -6.60
CA LEU A 25 -9.73 5.83 -6.24
C LEU A 25 -8.49 5.66 -5.38
N SER A 26 -7.37 6.23 -5.79
CA SER A 26 -6.17 6.34 -4.97
C SER A 26 -5.92 7.79 -4.59
N PHE A 27 -5.67 8.07 -3.32
CA PHE A 27 -5.41 9.44 -2.88
C PHE A 27 -4.27 9.51 -1.87
N ASP A 28 -3.54 10.62 -1.95
CA ASP A 28 -2.37 10.90 -1.10
C ASP A 28 -2.17 12.42 -0.97
N GLU A 29 -1.38 12.81 0.03
CA GLU A 29 -0.96 14.18 0.29
C GLU A 29 0.49 14.39 -0.17
N MET A 30 0.73 15.45 -0.94
CA MET A 30 2.08 15.89 -1.30
C MET A 30 2.43 17.18 -0.55
N HIS A 31 3.60 17.23 0.08
CA HIS A 31 4.09 18.44 0.73
C HIS A 31 4.53 19.47 -0.32
N ASN A 32 4.16 20.74 -0.11
CA ASN A 32 4.56 21.86 -0.95
C ASN A 32 5.43 22.84 -0.16
N ASP A 33 6.31 23.57 -0.85
CA ASP A 33 7.05 24.68 -0.25
C ASP A 33 6.08 25.85 -0.02
N ARG A 34 6.06 26.41 1.20
CA ARG A 34 5.04 27.39 1.66
C ARG A 34 5.27 28.79 1.09
N LYS A 35 5.57 28.87 -0.20
CA LYS A 35 5.83 30.09 -0.93
C LYS A 35 4.52 30.70 -1.44
N ILE A 36 4.53 32.02 -1.54
CA ILE A 36 3.47 32.78 -2.20
C ILE A 36 3.88 32.95 -3.67
N CYS A 37 2.95 32.71 -4.57
CA CYS A 37 3.14 32.90 -6.01
C CYS A 37 2.06 33.85 -6.53
N TYR A 38 2.42 34.75 -7.44
CA TYR A 38 1.46 35.55 -8.19
C TYR A 38 1.28 34.95 -9.58
N ASP A 39 0.04 34.61 -9.91
CA ASP A 39 -0.38 34.11 -11.21
C ASP A 39 -0.91 35.28 -12.03
N VAL A 40 -0.12 35.69 -13.02
CA VAL A 40 -0.41 36.85 -13.88
C VAL A 40 -1.59 36.58 -14.82
N SER A 41 -1.79 35.33 -15.26
CA SER A 41 -2.86 34.97 -16.20
C SER A 41 -4.25 35.16 -15.59
N GLU A 42 -4.40 34.72 -14.35
CA GLU A 42 -5.67 34.75 -13.62
C GLU A 42 -5.74 35.91 -12.61
N ASP A 43 -4.73 36.78 -12.59
CA ASP A 43 -4.59 37.90 -11.65
C ASP A 43 -4.86 37.51 -10.19
N GLN A 44 -4.19 36.44 -9.73
CA GLN A 44 -4.42 35.88 -8.40
C GLN A 44 -3.13 35.62 -7.63
N ILE A 45 -3.23 35.71 -6.30
CA ILE A 45 -2.17 35.32 -5.37
C ILE A 45 -2.46 33.91 -4.86
N LEU A 46 -1.53 32.99 -5.08
CA LEU A 46 -1.60 31.60 -4.65
C LEU A 46 -0.71 31.38 -3.42
N GLY A 47 -1.23 30.61 -2.47
CA GLY A 47 -0.53 30.23 -1.26
C GLY A 47 -0.58 31.30 -0.15
N PRO A 48 0.18 31.09 0.94
CA PRO A 48 1.12 29.99 1.14
C PRO A 48 0.40 28.68 1.52
N PHE A 49 0.53 27.66 0.68
CA PHE A 49 -0.02 26.32 0.95
C PHE A 49 1.07 25.34 1.35
N SER A 50 0.77 24.44 2.27
CA SER A 50 1.74 23.46 2.79
C SER A 50 1.63 22.08 2.17
N LYS A 51 0.45 21.74 1.66
CA LYS A 51 0.13 20.42 1.11
C LYS A 51 -0.82 20.52 -0.06
N VAL A 52 -0.78 19.50 -0.91
CA VAL A 52 -1.75 19.26 -1.98
C VAL A 52 -2.36 17.87 -1.77
N GLN A 53 -3.68 17.82 -1.60
CA GLN A 53 -4.45 16.59 -1.63
C GLN A 53 -4.76 16.26 -3.07
N LEU A 54 -4.43 15.05 -3.53
CA LEU A 54 -4.72 14.57 -4.89
C LEU A 54 -5.52 13.28 -4.84
N VAL A 55 -6.56 13.17 -5.67
CA VAL A 55 -7.27 11.92 -5.92
C VAL A 55 -7.14 11.56 -7.39
N LEU A 56 -6.68 10.33 -7.64
CA LEU A 56 -6.60 9.72 -8.96
C LEU A 56 -7.68 8.62 -9.05
N ALA A 57 -8.41 8.60 -10.16
CA ALA A 57 -9.20 7.46 -10.55
C ALA A 57 -8.38 6.58 -11.51
N ARG A 58 -8.42 5.26 -11.30
CA ARG A 58 -7.72 4.27 -12.13
C ARG A 58 -8.66 3.15 -12.52
N GLY A 59 -8.70 2.79 -13.81
CA GLY A 59 -9.46 1.64 -14.28
C GLY A 59 -8.92 0.32 -13.69
N ILE A 60 -9.82 -0.58 -13.32
CA ILE A 60 -9.42 -1.92 -12.82
C ILE A 60 -9.13 -2.85 -13.99
N MET A 61 -10.08 -2.94 -14.93
CA MET A 61 -9.96 -3.80 -16.11
C MET A 61 -9.43 -3.06 -17.33
N ALA A 62 -9.48 -1.72 -17.32
CA ALA A 62 -9.00 -0.88 -18.41
C ALA A 62 -7.75 -0.10 -17.97
N GLY A 63 -6.74 -0.04 -18.86
CA GLY A 63 -5.43 0.56 -18.60
C GLY A 63 -5.41 2.09 -18.62
N TRP A 64 -6.20 2.76 -17.78
CA TRP A 64 -6.25 4.22 -17.69
C TRP A 64 -6.12 4.73 -16.26
N LYS A 65 -5.65 5.96 -16.12
CA LYS A 65 -5.60 6.71 -14.85
C LYS A 65 -5.76 8.21 -15.12
N GLN A 66 -6.51 8.91 -14.29
CA GLN A 66 -6.74 10.35 -14.41
C GLN A 66 -6.87 11.02 -13.04
N PRO A 67 -6.35 12.23 -12.85
CA PRO A 67 -6.67 13.02 -11.67
C PRO A 67 -8.12 13.49 -11.73
N VAL A 68 -8.86 13.33 -10.65
CA VAL A 68 -10.29 13.68 -10.57
C VAL A 68 -10.56 14.79 -9.54
N PHE A 69 -9.67 14.92 -8.57
CA PHE A 69 -9.73 15.97 -7.56
C PHE A 69 -8.34 16.38 -7.17
N PHE A 70 -8.14 17.68 -7.00
CA PHE A 70 -7.04 18.21 -6.21
C PHE A 70 -7.54 19.40 -5.40
N ASN A 71 -6.91 19.66 -4.26
CA ASN A 71 -7.04 20.92 -3.54
C ASN A 71 -5.82 21.16 -2.62
N PHE A 72 -5.61 22.42 -2.24
CA PHE A 72 -4.54 22.80 -1.31
C PHE A 72 -5.01 22.67 0.14
N ASP A 73 -4.09 22.28 1.03
CA ASP A 73 -4.28 22.19 2.49
C ASP A 73 -5.63 21.59 2.92
N THR A 74 -6.10 20.59 2.17
CA THR A 74 -7.42 19.97 2.35
C THR A 74 -7.25 18.55 2.85
N THR A 75 -7.79 18.26 4.03
CA THR A 75 -7.84 16.90 4.56
C THR A 75 -8.94 16.09 3.89
N MET A 76 -8.68 14.82 3.58
CA MET A 76 -9.72 13.90 3.11
C MET A 76 -10.68 13.53 4.26
N THR A 77 -11.94 13.95 4.16
CA THR A 77 -13.04 13.62 5.09
C THR A 77 -14.02 12.64 4.43
N LYS A 78 -14.90 11.97 5.20
CA LYS A 78 -15.95 11.12 4.60
C LYS A 78 -16.85 11.91 3.67
N HIS A 79 -17.24 13.12 4.05
CA HIS A 79 -18.08 13.98 3.24
C HIS A 79 -17.43 14.27 1.88
N LEU A 80 -16.17 14.71 1.89
CA LEU A 80 -15.43 15.01 0.67
C LEU A 80 -15.25 13.76 -0.20
N LEU A 81 -14.91 12.62 0.41
CA LEU A 81 -14.78 11.36 -0.29
C LEU A 81 -16.09 10.96 -0.97
N TYR A 82 -17.22 11.08 -0.27
CA TYR A 82 -18.54 10.75 -0.80
C TYR A 82 -18.91 11.68 -1.96
N GLU A 83 -18.67 12.99 -1.81
CA GLU A 83 -18.89 13.96 -2.89
C GLU A 83 -18.09 13.60 -4.16
N ILE A 84 -16.81 13.23 -3.99
CA ILE A 84 -15.94 12.82 -5.10
C ILE A 84 -16.49 11.56 -5.78
N ILE A 85 -16.88 10.55 -4.99
CA ILE A 85 -17.47 9.30 -5.52
C ILE A 85 -18.73 9.62 -6.32
N LEU A 86 -19.65 10.39 -5.75
CA LEU A 86 -20.91 10.74 -6.40
C LEU A 86 -20.69 11.46 -7.74
N LYS A 87 -19.82 12.46 -7.76
CA LYS A 87 -19.50 13.20 -8.99
C LYS A 87 -18.85 12.35 -10.07
N ILE A 88 -18.13 11.28 -9.70
CA ILE A 88 -17.55 10.33 -10.65
C ILE A 88 -18.63 9.37 -11.17
N GLU A 89 -19.51 8.88 -10.30
CA GLU A 89 -20.58 7.94 -10.69
C GLU A 89 -21.68 8.62 -11.51
N GLU A 90 -21.96 9.90 -11.29
CA GLU A 90 -22.81 10.73 -12.16
C GLU A 90 -22.33 10.77 -13.61
N LYS A 91 -21.03 10.51 -13.85
CA LYS A 91 -20.43 10.47 -15.19
C LYS A 91 -20.41 9.07 -15.81
N GLY A 92 -21.01 8.08 -15.14
CA GLY A 92 -21.17 6.71 -15.63
C GLY A 92 -20.00 5.78 -15.28
N LEU A 93 -19.03 6.25 -14.49
CA LEU A 93 -17.97 5.41 -13.92
C LEU A 93 -18.46 4.72 -12.65
N ILE A 94 -17.80 3.65 -12.24
CA ILE A 94 -18.23 2.83 -11.08
C ILE A 94 -17.06 2.68 -10.13
N VAL A 95 -17.13 3.33 -8.96
CA VAL A 95 -16.06 3.28 -7.96
C VAL A 95 -16.24 2.03 -7.10
N LYS A 96 -15.37 1.02 -7.24
CA LYS A 96 -15.47 -0.24 -6.47
C LYS A 96 -14.59 -0.28 -5.23
N ALA A 97 -13.50 0.47 -5.22
CA ALA A 97 -12.59 0.50 -4.08
C ALA A 97 -11.84 1.82 -3.96
N ILE A 98 -11.29 2.05 -2.76
CA ILE A 98 -10.38 3.14 -2.46
C ILE A 98 -9.05 2.62 -1.93
N VAL A 99 -7.97 3.35 -2.24
CA VAL A 99 -6.61 3.10 -1.78
C VAL A 99 -6.04 4.39 -1.20
N PHE A 100 -5.38 4.30 -0.05
CA PHE A 100 -4.86 5.47 0.66
C PHE A 100 -3.57 5.14 1.43
N ASP A 101 -2.82 6.18 1.80
CA ASP A 101 -1.65 6.05 2.68
C ASP A 101 -2.03 6.02 4.17
N LEU A 102 -1.35 5.18 4.95
CA LEU A 102 -1.54 4.99 6.38
C LEU A 102 -1.10 6.20 7.22
N ALA A 103 -0.17 7.03 6.74
CA ALA A 103 0.37 8.13 7.53
C ALA A 103 -0.55 9.37 7.54
N GLY A 104 -1.19 9.70 6.40
CA GLY A 104 -2.08 10.86 6.27
C GLY A 104 -3.54 10.59 6.63
N SER A 105 -4.02 9.36 6.42
CA SER A 105 -5.45 9.04 6.50
C SER A 105 -6.01 8.91 7.92
N SER A 106 -5.25 9.29 8.95
CA SER A 106 -5.65 9.03 10.34
C SER A 106 -6.99 9.66 10.71
N THR A 107 -7.45 10.69 10.02
CA THR A 107 -8.78 11.29 10.16
C THR A 107 -9.91 10.37 9.70
N LEU A 108 -9.79 9.75 8.52
CA LEU A 108 -10.80 8.82 7.97
C LEU A 108 -11.06 7.60 8.89
N TRP A 109 -10.05 7.13 9.61
CA TRP A 109 -10.17 5.99 10.55
C TRP A 109 -10.50 6.42 11.98
N LYS A 110 -9.82 7.46 12.50
CA LYS A 110 -9.91 7.83 13.92
C LYS A 110 -11.24 8.47 14.27
N GLU A 111 -11.89 9.15 13.33
CA GLU A 111 -13.17 9.81 13.58
C GLU A 111 -14.38 8.87 13.43
N GLN A 112 -14.17 7.56 13.29
CA GLN A 112 -15.22 6.54 13.14
C GLN A 112 -16.20 6.79 11.97
N GLU A 113 -15.95 7.76 11.08
CA GLU A 113 -16.93 8.15 10.06
C GLU A 113 -17.24 6.99 9.09
N LEU A 114 -16.25 6.16 8.74
CA LEU A 114 -16.41 5.04 7.80
C LEU A 114 -16.58 3.66 8.48
N GLU A 115 -16.50 3.57 9.81
CA GLU A 115 -16.65 2.32 10.60
C GLU A 115 -15.78 1.13 10.12
N ILE A 116 -14.62 1.41 9.52
CA ILE A 116 -13.72 0.37 9.00
C ILE A 116 -12.94 -0.24 10.16
N THR A 117 -12.98 -1.56 10.27
CA THR A 117 -12.31 -2.33 11.32
C THR A 117 -11.46 -3.44 10.70
N SER A 118 -10.65 -4.11 11.51
CA SER A 118 -9.90 -5.30 11.07
C SER A 118 -10.80 -6.45 10.55
N LYS A 119 -12.11 -6.42 10.88
CA LYS A 119 -13.09 -7.39 10.42
C LYS A 119 -13.99 -6.88 9.29
N ASN A 120 -14.04 -5.56 9.10
CA ASN A 120 -14.89 -4.91 8.11
C ASN A 120 -14.08 -3.86 7.34
N ASN A 121 -13.63 -4.21 6.13
CA ASN A 121 -12.80 -3.37 5.27
C ASN A 121 -13.58 -2.73 4.12
N PHE A 122 -14.88 -2.50 4.27
CA PHE A 122 -15.70 -1.78 3.31
C PHE A 122 -16.64 -0.81 4.02
N PHE A 123 -17.08 0.20 3.27
CA PHE A 123 -18.22 1.04 3.66
C PHE A 123 -19.31 0.95 2.59
N ILE A 124 -20.51 1.40 2.95
CA ILE A 124 -21.68 1.39 2.07
C ILE A 124 -21.71 2.68 1.26
N HIS A 125 -21.87 2.52 -0.06
CA HIS A 125 -22.02 3.63 -1.00
C HIS A 125 -23.22 4.51 -0.62
N PRO A 126 -23.07 5.85 -0.61
CA PRO A 126 -24.07 6.77 -0.05
C PRO A 126 -25.47 6.70 -0.67
N LEU A 127 -25.62 6.27 -1.94
CA LEU A 127 -26.91 6.28 -2.65
C LEU A 127 -27.50 4.92 -3.06
N ASN A 128 -26.69 3.85 -3.16
CA ASN A 128 -27.14 2.61 -3.84
C ASN A 128 -26.80 1.34 -3.04
N CYS A 129 -26.48 1.49 -1.75
CA CYS A 129 -26.18 0.40 -0.82
C CYS A 129 -25.04 -0.56 -1.24
N ARG A 130 -24.28 -0.23 -2.29
CA ARG A 130 -23.19 -1.06 -2.78
C ARG A 130 -21.96 -0.94 -1.88
N LYS A 131 -21.24 -2.04 -1.69
CA LYS A 131 -19.98 -2.02 -0.94
C LYS A 131 -18.88 -1.33 -1.76
N ILE A 132 -18.14 -0.44 -1.10
CA ILE A 132 -16.88 0.13 -1.59
C ILE A 132 -15.77 -0.39 -0.69
N TRP A 133 -14.86 -1.16 -1.26
CA TRP A 133 -13.76 -1.78 -0.52
C TRP A 133 -12.65 -0.78 -0.22
N THR A 134 -11.98 -0.98 0.90
CA THR A 134 -10.91 -0.10 1.35
C THR A 134 -9.62 -0.89 1.49
N PHE A 135 -8.55 -0.34 0.94
CA PHE A 135 -7.22 -0.93 0.96
C PHE A 135 -6.22 0.14 1.38
N ALA A 136 -5.25 -0.20 2.23
CA ALA A 136 -4.10 0.67 2.39
C ALA A 136 -2.97 0.23 1.44
N ASP A 137 -2.08 1.18 1.15
CA ASP A 137 -1.01 0.98 0.19
C ASP A 137 -0.01 -0.12 0.63
N PRO A 138 0.12 -1.24 -0.13
CA PRO A 138 1.00 -2.35 0.25
C PRO A 138 2.48 -1.99 0.43
N PRO A 139 3.10 -1.16 -0.44
CA PRO A 139 4.44 -0.62 -0.21
C PRO A 139 4.63 0.07 1.14
N HIS A 140 3.62 0.77 1.66
CA HIS A 140 3.69 1.40 2.98
C HIS A 140 3.75 0.36 4.12
N TYR A 141 2.98 -0.73 4.04
CA TYR A 141 3.08 -1.82 5.01
C TYR A 141 4.50 -2.39 5.09
N LEU A 142 5.13 -2.63 3.94
CA LEU A 142 6.47 -3.20 3.89
C LEU A 142 7.52 -2.27 4.50
N LYS A 143 7.40 -0.95 4.27
CA LYS A 143 8.28 0.07 4.88
C LYS A 143 8.12 0.11 6.40
N LEU A 144 6.88 0.11 6.89
CA LEU A 144 6.59 0.12 8.33
C LEU A 144 7.09 -1.16 9.00
N LEU A 145 6.81 -2.33 8.40
CA LEU A 145 7.30 -3.61 8.90
C LEU A 145 8.83 -3.63 9.02
N ARG A 146 9.52 -3.12 7.98
CA ARG A 146 10.98 -2.97 8.02
C ARG A 146 11.41 -2.06 9.16
N ASN A 147 10.77 -0.90 9.33
CA ASN A 147 11.14 0.04 10.38
C ASN A 147 10.99 -0.59 11.77
N HIS A 148 9.87 -1.27 12.05
CA HIS A 148 9.66 -2.00 13.30
C HIS A 148 10.70 -3.10 13.51
N PHE A 149 11.00 -3.88 12.47
CA PHE A 149 12.05 -4.90 12.53
C PHE A 149 13.43 -4.33 12.88
N LEU A 150 13.80 -3.16 12.33
CA LEU A 150 15.09 -2.51 12.60
C LEU A 150 15.15 -1.82 13.97
N ASP A 151 14.03 -1.25 14.43
CA ASP A 151 13.97 -0.43 15.65
C ASP A 151 13.83 -1.29 16.91
N THR A 152 12.84 -2.18 16.93
CA THR A 152 12.48 -2.97 18.12
C THR A 152 12.63 -4.47 17.92
N GLY A 153 12.65 -4.92 16.66
CA GLY A 153 12.42 -6.32 16.33
C GLY A 153 10.93 -6.68 16.35
N LEU A 154 10.63 -7.92 15.99
CA LEU A 154 9.28 -8.47 15.85
C LEU A 154 9.14 -9.68 16.77
N VAL A 155 8.02 -9.76 17.50
CA VAL A 155 7.67 -10.94 18.29
C VAL A 155 6.59 -11.71 17.52
N LEU A 156 6.90 -12.94 17.12
CA LEU A 156 5.97 -13.82 16.42
C LEU A 156 4.97 -14.46 17.41
N LYS A 157 3.89 -15.05 16.88
CA LYS A 157 2.83 -15.68 17.71
C LYS A 157 3.34 -16.85 18.54
N ASP A 158 4.38 -17.53 18.09
CA ASP A 158 5.03 -18.64 18.80
C ASP A 158 6.03 -18.16 19.86
N GLY A 159 6.14 -16.84 20.08
CA GLY A 159 7.08 -16.22 21.02
C GLY A 159 8.48 -15.98 20.43
N THR A 160 8.75 -16.40 19.20
CA THR A 160 10.04 -16.18 18.54
C THR A 160 10.28 -14.68 18.37
N VAL A 161 11.44 -14.20 18.80
CA VAL A 161 11.85 -12.79 18.64
C VAL A 161 12.80 -12.66 17.46
N LEU A 162 12.37 -11.94 16.42
CA LEU A 162 13.16 -11.62 15.25
C LEU A 162 13.73 -10.21 15.37
N THR A 163 15.05 -10.09 15.41
CA THR A 163 15.72 -8.78 15.47
C THR A 163 16.71 -8.65 14.32
N LYS A 164 17.19 -7.42 14.09
CA LYS A 164 18.25 -7.15 13.11
C LYS A 164 19.53 -7.96 13.35
N ASN A 165 19.76 -8.46 14.57
CA ASN A 165 20.93 -9.27 14.92
C ASN A 165 21.05 -10.52 14.05
N ILE A 166 19.92 -11.08 13.59
CA ILE A 166 19.90 -12.24 12.69
C ILE A 166 20.57 -11.89 11.35
N VAL A 167 20.32 -10.68 10.85
CA VAL A 167 20.93 -10.18 9.60
C VAL A 167 22.38 -9.76 9.83
N GLU A 168 22.71 -9.25 11.02
CA GLU A 168 24.10 -8.98 11.42
C GLU A 168 24.92 -10.28 11.51
N GLU A 169 24.35 -11.37 12.01
CA GLU A 169 24.97 -12.70 12.00
C GLU A 169 25.17 -13.22 10.58
N PHE A 170 24.15 -13.07 9.72
CA PHE A 170 24.27 -13.38 8.29
C PHE A 170 25.48 -12.68 7.67
N PHE A 171 25.65 -11.37 7.89
CA PHE A 171 26.81 -10.63 7.37
C PHE A 171 28.15 -11.10 7.92
N LYS A 172 28.18 -11.67 9.14
CA LYS A 172 29.40 -12.26 9.69
C LYS A 172 29.77 -13.58 8.99
N LYS A 173 28.81 -14.29 8.40
CA LYS A 173 29.01 -15.58 7.73
C LYS A 173 29.15 -15.46 6.21
N ASP A 174 28.41 -14.54 5.56
CA ASP A 174 28.49 -14.26 4.12
C ASP A 174 29.74 -13.41 3.78
N ARG A 175 30.92 -14.00 4.00
CA ARG A 175 32.24 -13.38 3.73
C ARG A 175 32.85 -13.96 2.46
N GLY A 176 33.46 -13.09 1.65
CA GLY A 176 34.17 -13.48 0.44
C GLY A 176 33.78 -12.64 -0.77
N GLU A 177 34.41 -12.93 -1.91
CA GLU A 177 34.10 -12.32 -3.21
C GLU A 177 32.76 -12.81 -3.76
N TYR A 178 32.43 -14.09 -3.51
CA TYR A 178 31.16 -14.71 -3.88
C TYR A 178 30.18 -14.64 -2.71
N LYS A 179 29.25 -13.68 -2.77
CA LYS A 179 28.20 -13.50 -1.76
C LYS A 179 26.89 -14.10 -2.22
N LEU A 180 26.17 -14.73 -1.30
CA LEU A 180 24.84 -15.28 -1.57
C LEU A 180 23.80 -14.18 -1.85
N CYS A 181 23.94 -13.02 -1.19
CA CYS A 181 23.00 -11.91 -1.29
C CYS A 181 23.69 -10.58 -1.67
N LEU A 182 24.09 -10.43 -2.94
CA LEU A 182 24.78 -9.22 -3.44
C LEU A 182 24.03 -7.90 -3.20
N LYS A 183 22.70 -7.94 -3.19
CA LYS A 183 21.84 -6.76 -2.99
C LYS A 183 21.67 -6.38 -1.51
N LEU A 184 21.84 -7.34 -0.61
CA LEU A 184 21.72 -7.12 0.82
C LEU A 184 23.03 -6.52 1.32
N LYS A 185 23.01 -5.22 1.64
CA LYS A 185 24.18 -4.47 2.09
C LYS A 185 24.03 -4.06 3.56
N PRO A 186 25.12 -3.93 4.33
CA PRO A 186 25.03 -3.56 5.76
C PRO A 186 24.29 -2.25 6.03
N ASN A 187 24.36 -1.28 5.11
CA ASN A 187 23.65 0.00 5.23
C ASN A 187 22.12 -0.13 5.22
N LEU A 188 21.55 -1.26 4.76
CA LEU A 188 20.11 -1.52 4.83
C LEU A 188 19.63 -1.72 6.28
N LEU A 189 20.52 -1.99 7.23
CA LEU A 189 20.20 -2.08 8.66
C LEU A 189 20.30 -0.73 9.38
N THR A 190 20.92 0.28 8.77
CA THR A 190 21.17 1.59 9.39
C THR A 190 20.33 2.69 8.76
N VAL A 191 19.22 2.34 8.12
CA VAL A 191 18.40 3.27 7.33
C VAL A 191 17.73 4.31 8.22
N ARG A 192 17.95 5.61 7.93
CA ARG A 192 17.45 6.75 8.71
C ARG A 192 16.81 7.83 7.81
N GLY A 193 15.97 8.67 8.42
CA GLY A 193 15.34 9.82 7.74
C GLY A 193 14.64 9.44 6.44
N ASN A 194 14.89 10.20 5.37
CA ASN A 194 14.25 10.03 4.06
C ASN A 194 14.49 8.65 3.42
N GLU A 195 15.57 7.96 3.78
CA GLU A 195 15.82 6.61 3.27
C GLU A 195 14.80 5.59 3.81
N ARG A 196 14.13 5.89 4.93
CA ARG A 196 13.04 5.05 5.44
C ARG A 196 11.81 5.05 4.53
N GLN A 197 11.68 6.07 3.67
CA GLN A 197 10.61 6.17 2.68
C GLN A 197 10.85 5.33 1.42
N LYS A 198 12.09 4.84 1.20
CA LYS A 198 12.39 3.99 0.06
C LYS A 198 11.88 2.56 0.31
N VAL A 199 11.09 2.05 -0.64
CA VAL A 199 10.53 0.68 -0.60
C VAL A 199 11.57 -0.37 -1.00
N SER A 200 12.46 -0.04 -1.95
CA SER A 200 13.47 -0.97 -2.48
C SER A 200 14.36 -1.63 -1.40
N PRO A 201 14.88 -0.89 -0.38
CA PRO A 201 15.57 -1.50 0.74
C PRO A 201 14.73 -2.52 1.52
N ALA A 202 13.45 -2.23 1.76
CA ALA A 202 12.55 -3.12 2.47
C ALA A 202 12.25 -4.39 1.67
N LYS A 203 12.02 -4.26 0.35
CA LYS A 203 11.86 -5.40 -0.57
C LYS A 203 13.10 -6.26 -0.65
N THR A 204 14.28 -5.65 -0.61
CA THR A 204 15.55 -6.39 -0.64
C THR A 204 15.76 -7.16 0.67
N LEU A 205 15.44 -6.53 1.81
CA LEU A 205 15.55 -7.16 3.12
C LEU A 205 14.64 -8.40 3.23
N PHE A 206 13.35 -8.25 2.93
CA PHE A 206 12.36 -9.33 3.02
C PHE A 206 12.17 -10.08 1.69
N SER A 207 13.26 -10.36 0.97
CA SER A 207 13.18 -11.11 -0.30
C SER A 207 13.30 -12.62 -0.07
N ALA A 208 12.73 -13.43 -0.97
CA ALA A 208 12.93 -14.89 -0.94
C ALA A 208 14.42 -15.29 -1.06
N THR A 209 15.23 -14.49 -1.78
CA THR A 209 16.69 -14.72 -1.85
C THR A 209 17.34 -14.53 -0.49
N THR A 210 17.00 -13.45 0.23
CA THR A 210 17.49 -13.22 1.60
C THR A 210 17.03 -14.32 2.54
N ALA A 211 15.77 -14.75 2.46
CA ALA A 211 15.23 -15.83 3.28
C ALA A 211 16.03 -17.14 3.12
N LYS A 212 16.28 -17.57 1.86
CA LYS A 212 17.04 -18.79 1.56
C LYS A 212 18.49 -18.70 2.01
N ALA A 213 19.14 -17.56 1.80
CA ALA A 213 20.52 -17.36 2.22
C ALA A 213 20.67 -17.33 3.74
N LEU A 214 19.68 -16.74 4.43
CA LEU A 214 19.61 -16.73 5.89
C LEU A 214 19.42 -18.14 6.45
N LEU A 215 18.52 -18.95 5.86
CA LEU A 215 18.38 -20.36 6.21
C LEU A 215 19.71 -21.12 6.06
N LEU A 216 20.38 -20.94 4.92
CA LEU A 216 21.61 -21.68 4.63
C LEU A 216 22.78 -21.33 5.56
N LEU A 217 22.93 -20.05 5.94
CA LEU A 217 24.08 -19.60 6.72
C LEU A 217 23.83 -19.57 8.23
N THR A 218 22.62 -19.22 8.67
CA THR A 218 22.31 -19.06 10.10
C THR A 218 21.45 -20.19 10.66
N GLU A 219 20.98 -21.13 9.81
CA GLU A 219 20.08 -22.24 10.19
C GLU A 219 18.79 -21.75 10.90
N ASN A 220 18.46 -20.46 10.75
CA ASN A 220 17.33 -19.86 11.45
C ASN A 220 16.06 -20.03 10.59
N GLN A 221 15.46 -21.21 10.73
CA GLN A 221 14.25 -21.61 10.00
C GLN A 221 13.10 -20.61 10.16
N ARG A 222 12.87 -20.11 11.37
CA ARG A 222 11.76 -19.19 11.64
C ARG A 222 11.91 -17.84 10.96
N ALA A 223 13.12 -17.28 10.97
CA ALA A 223 13.39 -16.03 10.27
C ALA A 223 13.25 -16.20 8.76
N ALA A 224 13.73 -17.32 8.21
CA ALA A 224 13.59 -17.61 6.78
C ALA A 224 12.12 -17.76 6.36
N GLU A 225 11.33 -18.55 7.09
CA GLU A 225 9.89 -18.71 6.87
C GLU A 225 9.15 -17.37 6.91
N PHE A 226 9.49 -16.51 7.89
CA PHE A 226 8.88 -15.19 8.00
C PHE A 226 9.24 -14.29 6.81
N PHE A 227 10.51 -14.25 6.39
CA PHE A 227 10.94 -13.39 5.29
C PHE A 227 10.35 -13.86 3.96
N GLU A 228 10.27 -15.17 3.72
CA GLU A 228 9.63 -15.75 2.54
C GLU A 228 8.12 -15.50 2.53
N PHE A 229 7.46 -15.54 3.69
CA PHE A 229 6.05 -15.19 3.83
C PHE A 229 5.80 -13.73 3.45
N VAL A 230 6.63 -12.80 3.95
CA VAL A 230 6.52 -11.36 3.63
C VAL A 230 6.76 -11.11 2.14
N ASP A 231 7.76 -11.75 1.53
CA ASP A 231 8.03 -11.64 0.09
C ASP A 231 6.82 -12.12 -0.72
N SER A 232 6.30 -13.31 -0.38
CA SER A 232 5.15 -13.92 -1.07
C SER A 232 3.91 -13.04 -0.98
N PHE A 233 3.64 -12.49 0.21
CA PHE A 233 2.55 -11.55 0.42
C PHE A 233 2.70 -10.30 -0.44
N PHE A 234 3.90 -9.70 -0.46
CA PHE A 234 4.15 -8.49 -1.24
C PHE A 234 4.05 -8.75 -2.75
N LEU A 235 4.58 -9.88 -3.23
CA LEU A 235 4.47 -10.30 -4.62
C LEU A 235 3.03 -10.50 -5.07
N TYR A 236 2.17 -11.06 -4.21
CA TYR A 236 0.75 -11.22 -4.50
C TYR A 236 0.05 -9.88 -4.77
N HIS A 237 0.40 -8.86 -3.99
CA HIS A 237 -0.18 -7.51 -4.14
C HIS A 237 0.38 -6.70 -5.32
N GLU A 238 1.58 -7.05 -5.80
CA GLU A 238 2.31 -6.30 -6.84
C GLU A 238 2.31 -6.99 -8.21
N GLN A 239 1.54 -8.08 -8.41
CA GLN A 239 1.57 -8.80 -9.68
C GLN A 239 1.22 -7.88 -10.87
N PRO A 240 2.16 -7.63 -11.80
CA PRO A 240 1.84 -6.89 -13.02
C PRO A 240 0.97 -7.78 -13.93
N GLN A 241 0.09 -7.18 -14.72
CA GLN A 241 -0.81 -7.88 -15.65
C GLN A 241 -0.10 -8.62 -16.81
N THR A 242 1.23 -8.72 -16.81
CA THR A 242 2.05 -9.24 -17.93
C THR A 242 2.50 -10.69 -17.77
N THR A 243 1.88 -11.49 -16.90
CA THR A 243 2.13 -12.94 -16.87
C THR A 243 1.07 -13.65 -17.71
N SER A 244 1.53 -14.35 -18.76
CA SER A 244 0.67 -15.16 -19.62
C SER A 244 -0.18 -16.13 -18.80
N ALA A 245 -1.36 -16.50 -19.32
CA ALA A 245 -2.35 -17.34 -18.64
C ALA A 245 -1.78 -18.67 -18.08
N GLU A 246 -0.69 -19.19 -18.65
CA GLU A 246 0.00 -20.40 -18.19
C GLU A 246 0.68 -20.23 -16.81
N GLN A 247 1.16 -19.03 -16.47
CA GLN A 247 1.78 -18.78 -15.16
C GLN A 247 0.75 -18.63 -14.04
N GLN A 248 -0.45 -18.14 -14.34
CA GLN A 248 -1.55 -18.06 -13.37
C GLN A 248 -1.98 -19.44 -12.86
N THR A 249 -1.98 -20.45 -13.75
CA THR A 249 -2.33 -21.83 -13.40
C THR A 249 -1.27 -22.44 -12.47
N ILE A 250 0.01 -22.29 -12.77
CA ILE A 250 1.10 -22.85 -11.95
C ILE A 250 1.11 -22.24 -10.54
N THR A 251 0.87 -20.93 -10.39
CA THR A 251 0.77 -20.29 -9.06
C THR A 251 -0.48 -20.69 -8.29
N SER A 252 -1.61 -20.91 -8.98
CA SER A 252 -2.86 -21.39 -8.36
C SER A 252 -2.68 -22.79 -7.76
N TRP A 253 -2.06 -23.73 -8.48
CA TRP A 253 -1.88 -25.12 -8.04
C TRP A 253 -0.93 -25.28 -6.85
N VAL A 254 0.12 -24.43 -6.76
CA VAL A 254 1.05 -24.44 -5.62
C VAL A 254 0.38 -23.91 -4.34
N TRP A 255 -0.65 -23.07 -4.46
CA TRP A 255 -1.27 -22.39 -3.32
C TRP A 255 -2.46 -23.13 -2.71
N THR A 256 -3.27 -23.86 -3.48
CA THR A 256 -4.44 -24.59 -2.95
C THR A 256 -4.07 -25.61 -1.85
N ARG A 257 -2.81 -26.09 -1.82
CA ARG A 257 -2.30 -27.00 -0.78
C ARG A 257 -1.85 -26.32 0.52
N LYS A 258 -1.48 -25.03 0.52
CA LYS A 258 -0.93 -24.35 1.73
C LYS A 258 -1.97 -23.54 2.51
N VAL A 259 -2.99 -22.98 1.85
CA VAL A 259 -3.98 -22.09 2.50
C VAL A 259 -4.94 -22.84 3.41
N PHE A 260 -5.30 -24.08 3.07
CA PHE A 260 -6.24 -24.87 3.87
C PHE A 260 -5.73 -25.23 5.27
N PHE A 261 -4.44 -25.00 5.58
CA PHE A 261 -3.84 -25.32 6.88
C PHE A 261 -3.67 -24.13 7.84
N SER A 262 -3.97 -22.86 7.47
CA SER A 262 -3.68 -21.71 8.36
C SER A 262 -4.86 -20.80 8.72
N ALA A 263 -6.09 -21.14 8.34
CA ALA A 263 -7.28 -20.36 8.69
C ALA A 263 -7.68 -20.57 10.16
N GLY A 264 -7.03 -19.86 11.07
CA GLY A 264 -7.39 -19.84 12.50
C GLY A 264 -6.40 -19.05 13.34
N ALA A 265 -6.33 -17.73 13.17
CA ALA A 265 -5.40 -16.93 13.96
C ALA A 265 -5.91 -15.51 14.25
N ASN A 266 -6.83 -15.40 15.22
CA ASN A 266 -7.16 -14.14 15.88
C ASN A 266 -5.90 -13.54 16.55
N ILE A 267 -5.79 -12.21 16.53
CA ILE A 267 -4.75 -11.44 17.21
C ILE A 267 -5.43 -10.78 18.42
N ALA A 268 -5.05 -11.19 19.63
CA ALA A 268 -5.50 -10.55 20.87
C ALA A 268 -4.50 -9.46 21.29
N LYS A 269 -5.00 -8.29 21.66
CA LYS A 269 -4.23 -7.24 22.36
C LYS A 269 -4.09 -7.62 23.83
N TYR A 270 -2.90 -7.50 24.39
CA TYR A 270 -2.63 -7.62 25.81
C TYR A 270 -2.75 -6.23 26.46
N GLU A 271 -3.80 -6.00 27.24
CA GLU A 271 -3.91 -4.84 28.13
C GLU A 271 -3.29 -5.23 29.48
N GLY A 272 -2.24 -4.50 29.87
CA GLY A 272 -1.59 -4.68 31.17
C GLY A 272 -2.50 -4.22 32.31
N ARG A 273 -2.64 -5.06 33.33
CA ARG A 273 -3.19 -4.69 34.62
C ARG A 273 -2.05 -4.30 35.56
N ASN A 274 -2.17 -3.13 36.18
CA ASN A 274 -1.75 -2.95 37.58
C ASN A 274 -2.82 -3.57 38.48
#